data_AF-A0A0G1PGU8-F1
#
_entry.id   AF-A0A0G1PGU8-F1
#
_cell.length_a   1.000
_cell.length_b   1.000
_cell.length_c   1.000
_cell.angle_alpha   90.00
_cell.angle_beta   90.00
_cell.angle_gamma   90.00
#
_symmetry.space_group_name_H-M   'P 1'
#
loop_
_entity.id
_entity.type
_entity.pdbx_description
1 polymer ?
#
loop_
_entity_poly.entity_id
_entity_poly.type
_entity_poly.pdbx_seq_one_letter_code
_entity_poly.pdbx_strand_id
1 'polypeptide(L)' 'MKKEVLLIVSVVLVIFGMLFYWFAYRPTEIKKECSQKIINAVSNSENKDVQVNFEKLYDLCVKSKGL' A
#
# COMPACT_ATOMS: atom_id res chain seq x y z
N MET A 1 -1.92 -36.31 14.61
CA MET A 1 -1.06 -35.59 13.65
C MET A 1 0.36 -35.59 14.18
N LYS A 2 1.37 -35.95 13.36
CA LYS A 2 2.77 -35.93 13.79
C LYS A 2 3.18 -34.48 14.06
N LYS A 3 3.91 -34.21 15.16
CA LYS A 3 4.31 -32.86 15.58
C LYS A 3 5.07 -32.09 14.47
N GLU A 4 5.78 -32.83 13.64
CA GLU A 4 6.51 -32.34 12.45
C GLU A 4 5.58 -31.70 11.42
N VAL A 5 4.41 -32.30 11.16
CA VAL A 5 3.42 -31.77 10.20
C VAL A 5 2.85 -30.44 10.69
N LEU A 6 2.62 -30.32 11.99
CA LEU A 6 2.08 -29.10 12.59
C LEU A 6 3.08 -27.93 12.51
N LEU A 7 4.38 -28.23 12.67
CA LEU A 7 5.45 -27.24 12.52
C LEU A 7 5.57 -26.75 11.08
N ILE A 8 5.56 -27.67 10.11
CA ILE A 8 5.61 -27.32 8.68
C ILE A 8 4.42 -26.45 8.29
N VAL A 9 3.21 -26.83 8.70
CA VAL A 9 1.99 -26.04 8.44
C VAL A 9 2.09 -24.64 9.03
N SER A 10 2.60 -24.50 10.26
CA SER A 10 2.80 -23.20 10.89
C SER A 10 3.79 -22.31 10.12
N VAL A 11 4.93 -22.85 9.69
CA VAL A 11 5.93 -22.10 8.91
C VAL A 11 5.34 -21.64 7.58
N VAL A 12 4.61 -22.52 6.90
CA VAL A 12 3.92 -22.19 5.64
C VAL A 12 2.92 -21.06 5.85
N LEU A 13 2.09 -21.12 6.89
CA LEU A 13 1.14 -20.05 7.24
C LEU A 13 1.81 -18.71 7.47
N VAL A 14 2.96 -18.69 8.16
CA VAL A 14 3.72 -17.46 8.40
C VAL A 14 4.25 -16.88 7.08
N ILE A 15 4.82 -17.72 6.22
CA ILE A 15 5.34 -17.28 4.91
C ILE A 15 4.21 -16.72 4.05
N PHE A 16 3.08 -17.44 3.94
CA PHE A 16 1.93 -16.95 3.18
C PHE A 16 1.33 -15.67 3.78
N GLY A 17 1.31 -15.55 5.11
CA GLY A 17 0.90 -14.32 5.80
C GLY A 17 1.81 -13.13 5.45
N MET A 18 3.13 -13.33 5.44
CA MET A 18 4.09 -12.29 5.05
C MET A 18 3.95 -11.90 3.58
N LEU A 19 3.81 -12.88 2.68
CA LEU A 19 3.57 -12.62 1.26
C LEU A 19 2.27 -11.85 1.06
N PHE A 20 1.18 -12.27 1.70
CA PHE A 20 -0.10 -11.56 1.62
C PHE A 20 0.00 -10.12 2.16
N TYR A 21 0.67 -9.92 3.29
CA TYR A 21 0.92 -8.58 3.83
C TYR A 21 1.68 -7.70 2.83
N TRP A 22 2.76 -8.21 2.25
CA TRP A 22 3.61 -7.44 1.35
C TRP A 22 2.96 -7.14 -0.01
N PHE A 23 2.25 -8.12 -0.58
CA PHE A 23 1.70 -8.02 -1.93
C PHE A 23 0.25 -7.53 -2.00
N ALA A 24 -0.55 -7.68 -0.94
CA ALA A 24 -1.95 -7.25 -0.94
C ALA A 24 -2.19 -6.07 0.00
N TYR A 25 -1.81 -6.20 1.26
CA TYR A 25 -2.14 -5.20 2.27
C TYR A 25 -1.34 -3.90 2.10
N ARG A 26 -0.01 -4.01 2.09
CA ARG A 26 0.92 -2.88 1.95
C ARG A 26 0.63 -2.00 0.73
N PRO A 27 0.42 -2.52 -0.50
CA PRO A 27 0.06 -1.68 -1.63
C PRO A 27 -1.29 -0.99 -1.52
N THR A 28 -2.27 -1.66 -0.93
CA THR A 28 -3.59 -1.06 -0.72
C THR A 28 -3.49 0.12 0.24
N GLU A 29 -2.71 -0.02 1.31
CA GLU A 29 -2.49 1.03 2.30
C GLU A 29 -1.72 2.22 1.71
N ILE A 30 -0.64 1.96 0.96
CA ILE A 30 0.15 3.00 0.29
C ILE A 30 -0.71 3.81 -0.69
N LYS A 31 -1.51 3.14 -1.52
CA LYS A 31 -2.41 3.81 -2.47
C LYS A 31 -3.44 4.68 -1.74
N LYS A 32 -4.00 4.17 -0.63
CA LYS A 32 -4.98 4.92 0.18
C LYS A 32 -4.35 6.15 0.82
N GLU A 33 -3.17 6.01 1.41
CA GLU A 33 -2.45 7.12 2.04
C GLU A 33 -2.03 8.18 1.02
N CYS A 34 -1.46 7.76 -0.12
CA CYS A 34 -1.09 8.69 -1.20
C CYS A 34 -2.32 9.41 -1.76
N SER A 35 -3.42 8.71 -1.98
CA SER A 35 -4.69 9.31 -2.42
C SER A 35 -5.20 10.33 -1.41
N GLN A 36 -5.27 9.98 -0.12
CA GLN A 36 -5.71 10.89 0.94
C GLN A 36 -4.82 12.12 1.05
N LYS A 37 -3.49 11.96 0.96
CA LYS A 37 -2.54 13.06 1.05
C LYS A 37 -2.77 14.09 -0.06
N ILE A 38 -3.06 13.63 -1.28
CA ILE A 38 -3.30 14.52 -2.42
C ILE A 38 -4.69 15.13 -2.33
N ILE A 39 -5.72 14.37 -1.96
CA ILE A 39 -7.07 14.91 -1.71
C ILE A 39 -6.99 16.05 -0.68
N ASN A 40 -6.29 15.84 0.44
CA ASN A 40 -6.11 16.87 1.45
C ASN A 40 -5.34 18.08 0.92
N ALA A 41 -4.32 17.89 0.09
CA ALA A 41 -3.58 18.98 -0.53
C ALA A 41 -4.45 19.80 -1.51
N VAL A 42 -5.31 19.12 -2.29
CA VAL A 42 -6.24 19.74 -3.24
C VAL A 42 -7.35 20.48 -2.50
N SER A 43 -7.95 19.87 -1.48
CA SER A 43 -9.06 20.48 -0.71
C SER A 43 -8.64 21.73 0.06
N ASN A 44 -7.36 21.85 0.43
CA ASN A 44 -6.82 23.04 1.09
C ASN A 44 -6.27 24.10 0.09
N SER A 45 -6.33 23.82 -1.21
CA SER A 45 -5.86 24.72 -2.26
C SER A 45 -7.04 25.44 -2.92
N GLU A 46 -7.11 26.77 -2.80
CA GLU A 46 -8.07 27.60 -3.56
C GLU A 46 -7.78 27.65 -5.07
N ASN A 47 -6.63 27.13 -5.54
CA ASN A 47 -6.20 27.21 -6.94
C ASN A 47 -6.54 25.95 -7.76
N LYS A 48 -7.06 26.17 -8.97
CA LYS A 48 -7.47 25.15 -9.95
C LYS A 48 -6.30 24.41 -10.63
N ASP A 49 -5.08 24.94 -10.58
CA ASP A 49 -3.89 24.31 -11.21
C ASP A 49 -3.52 22.95 -10.59
N VAL A 50 -3.97 22.67 -9.37
CA VAL A 50 -3.68 21.42 -8.67
C VAL A 50 -4.37 20.21 -9.31
N GLN A 51 -5.51 20.40 -9.98
CA GLN A 51 -6.26 19.31 -10.61
C GLN A 51 -5.47 18.66 -11.76
N VAL A 52 -4.62 19.43 -12.44
CA VAL A 52 -3.80 18.97 -13.58
C VAL A 52 -2.59 18.12 -13.12
N ASN A 53 -2.25 18.14 -11.83
CA ASN A 53 -1.06 17.46 -11.30
C ASN A 53 -1.36 16.27 -10.36
N PHE A 54 -2.64 15.93 -10.15
CA PHE A 54 -3.04 14.87 -9.23
C PHE A 54 -2.39 13.52 -9.56
N GLU A 55 -2.45 13.11 -10.83
CA GLU A 55 -1.95 11.82 -11.29
C GLU A 55 -0.43 11.70 -11.13
N LYS A 56 0.31 12.75 -11.47
CA LYS A 56 1.77 12.79 -11.30
C LYS A 56 2.18 12.77 -9.83
N LEU A 57 1.51 13.54 -8.98
CA LEU A 57 1.77 13.54 -7.54
C LEU A 57 1.46 12.18 -6.91
N TYR A 58 0.41 11.51 -7.38
CA TYR A 58 0.04 10.18 -6.93
C TYR A 58 1.09 9.15 -7.35
N ASP A 59 1.49 9.14 -8.62
CA ASP A 59 2.50 8.22 -9.14
C ASP A 59 3.85 8.41 -8.42
N LEU A 60 4.27 9.66 -8.19
CA LEU A 60 5.48 9.96 -7.41
C LEU A 60 5.39 9.45 -5.96
N CYS A 61 4.24 9.63 -5.31
CA CYS A 61 4.03 9.16 -3.94
C CYS A 61 4.12 7.64 -3.86
N VAL A 62 3.43 6.93 -4.76
CA VAL A 62 3.44 5.46 -4.80
C VAL A 62 4.86 4.92 -5.07
N LYS A 63 5.57 5.50 -6.06
CA LYS A 63 6.96 5.13 -6.38
C LYS A 63 7.93 5.38 -5.24
N SER A 64 7.80 6.50 -4.53
CA SER A 64 8.67 6.81 -3.38
C SER A 64 8.56 5.79 -2.25
N LYS A 65 7.40 5.13 -2.13
CA LYS A 65 7.17 4.05 -1.17
C LYS A 65 7.51 2.67 -1.72
N GLY A 66 8.08 2.57 -2.92
CA GLY A 66 8.54 1.33 -3.51
C GLY A 66 7.40 0.47 -4.05
N LEU A 67 6.46 1.10 -4.76
CA LEU A 67 5.41 0.46 -5.56
C LEU A 67 5.41 0.97 -7.00
#